data_AF-A0A673HQ11-F1
#
_entry.id   AF-A0A673HQ11-F1
#
_cell.length_a   1.000
_cell.length_b   1.000
_cell.length_c   1.000
_cell.angle_alpha   90.00
_cell.angle_beta   90.00
_cell.angle_gamma   90.00
#
_symmetry.space_group_name_H-M   'P 1'
#
loop_
_entity.id
_entity.type
_entity.pdbx_description
1 polymer ?
#
loop_
_entity_poly.entity_id
_entity_poly.type
_entity_poly.pdbx_seq_one_letter_code
_entity_poly.pdbx_strand_id
1 'polypeptide(L)'
;MLLLPLFLWILLVSNTLVSTQICSETACTVLSVRFIILVPARLRLGTKLNILLEAHSLSKPITVKVIVYTYPRKYVLTQDSAILNSENSYSALKTIEINPNLLLLETKKYKFVTLFAEFGSFHKAEKIIMLSFRSGYIFIQTDKPVYNPGDTVHYRAFVSNPEFQAFNSTISLEIQNPDGIVIHGRANASASNGILSESYTLYTVVKEGRWKVVSKFDNVKENTFSVVFDVKKYVLPPFNVTLTPKKSYLSLDEEKLEVEVTARYLHGEPVKGVAFVLFGIEINGVKMRITSMKQLNDVSSFSNSFLP
;
A
#
# COMPACT_ATOMS: atom_id res chain seq x y z
N MET A 1 10.03 -9.32 -7.12
CA MET A 1 9.84 -9.34 -5.66
C MET A 1 10.57 -8.11 -5.10
N LEU A 2 9.90 -6.96 -5.11
CA LEU A 2 10.48 -5.69 -4.68
C LEU A 2 10.25 -5.57 -3.17
N LEU A 3 11.29 -5.86 -2.40
CA LEU A 3 11.39 -5.46 -1.00
C LEU A 3 11.37 -3.92 -0.97
N LEU A 4 10.22 -3.35 -0.62
CA LEU A 4 10.16 -1.95 -0.24
C LEU A 4 10.97 -1.78 1.06
N PRO A 5 11.94 -0.86 1.09
CA PRO A 5 12.66 -0.57 2.33
C PRO A 5 11.65 0.01 3.34
N LEU A 6 11.62 -0.55 4.55
CA LEU A 6 11.04 0.09 5.73
C LEU A 6 11.82 1.40 5.95
N PHE A 7 11.40 2.48 5.31
CA PHE A 7 11.83 3.81 5.69
C PHE A 7 11.12 4.18 6.98
N LEU A 8 11.81 3.91 8.09
CA LEU A 8 11.53 4.50 9.39
C LEU A 8 11.92 5.99 9.29
N TRP A 9 10.99 6.83 8.84
CA TRP A 9 11.18 8.29 8.87
C TRP A 9 11.08 8.76 10.32
N ILE A 10 12.16 8.62 11.08
CA ILE A 10 12.35 9.27 12.39
C ILE A 10 12.93 10.64 12.10
N LEU A 11 12.18 11.69 12.41
CA LEU A 11 12.75 12.99 12.74
C LEU A 11 11.71 13.83 13.48
N LEU A 12 11.90 13.98 14.79
CA LEU A 12 11.89 15.30 15.41
C LEU A 12 12.64 15.24 16.75
N VAL A 13 13.73 15.99 16.85
CA VAL A 13 14.39 16.32 18.11
C VAL A 13 13.92 17.73 18.47
N SER A 14 13.06 17.89 19.48
CA SER A 14 12.84 19.22 20.07
C SER A 14 13.95 19.49 21.09
N ASN A 15 15.08 20.03 20.63
CA ASN A 15 16.13 20.50 21.53
C ASN A 15 15.75 21.89 22.05
N THR A 16 15.31 22.01 23.30
CA THR A 16 15.42 23.27 24.04
C THR A 16 15.88 23.02 25.48
N LEU A 17 16.85 23.84 25.88
CA LEU A 17 17.62 23.74 27.12
C LEU A 17 16.82 24.34 28.27
N VAL A 18 16.59 23.58 29.35
CA VAL A 18 16.28 24.16 30.66
C VAL A 18 17.52 23.96 31.52
N SER A 19 18.19 25.08 31.85
CA SER A 19 19.41 25.11 32.66
C SER A 19 19.06 25.20 34.14
N THR A 20 19.59 24.28 34.95
CA THR A 20 19.68 24.45 36.40
C THR A 20 21.14 24.40 36.80
N GLN A 21 21.66 25.48 37.40
CA GLN A 21 23.02 25.54 37.93
C GLN A 21 23.13 24.68 39.19
N ILE A 22 24.08 23.75 39.20
CA ILE A 22 24.58 23.11 40.42
C ILE A 22 26.06 23.49 40.50
N CYS A 23 26.42 24.30 41.49
CA CYS A 23 27.81 24.72 41.72
C CYS A 23 28.47 23.81 42.76
N SER A 24 29.66 23.30 42.43
CA SER A 24 30.64 22.83 43.42
C SER A 24 31.80 23.84 43.46
N GLU A 25 32.62 23.81 44.52
CA GLU A 25 33.69 24.80 44.78
C GLU A 25 34.73 24.94 43.65
N THR A 26 34.81 24.02 42.69
CA THR A 26 35.82 24.07 41.62
C THR A 26 35.30 23.96 40.18
N ALA A 27 34.00 23.73 39.95
CA ALA A 27 33.43 23.75 38.59
C ALA A 27 31.90 23.91 38.58
N CYS A 28 31.39 24.68 37.62
CA CYS A 28 29.96 24.82 37.32
C CYS A 28 29.67 24.11 35.98
N THR A 29 29.10 22.90 36.03
CA THR A 29 28.57 22.24 34.83
C THR A 29 27.11 22.62 34.67
N VAL A 30 26.78 23.29 33.56
CA VAL A 30 25.38 23.58 33.21
C VAL A 30 24.71 22.27 32.80
N LEU A 31 23.98 21.66 33.73
CA LEU A 31 23.16 20.50 33.42
C LEU A 31 21.92 21.00 32.67
N SER A 32 21.93 20.89 31.34
CA SER A 32 20.71 21.13 30.58
C SER A 32 19.85 19.89 30.60
N VAL A 33 18.65 20.04 31.13
CA VAL A 33 17.59 19.06 30.97
C VAL A 33 17.13 19.10 29.52
N ARG A 34 16.94 17.93 28.91
CA ARG A 34 16.44 17.79 27.53
C ARG A 34 15.26 16.85 27.51
N PHE A 35 14.21 17.21 26.78
CA PHE A 35 13.00 16.40 26.63
C PHE A 35 12.84 16.00 25.18
N ILE A 36 12.58 14.72 24.94
CA ILE A 36 12.41 14.17 23.59
C ILE A 36 11.06 13.48 23.50
N ILE A 37 10.36 13.73 22.39
CA ILE A 37 9.16 13.00 22.02
C ILE A 37 9.28 12.49 20.59
N LEU A 38 9.24 11.18 20.41
CA LEU A 38 9.20 10.55 19.08
C LEU A 38 7.80 9.99 18.82
N VAL A 39 7.23 10.42 17.71
CA VAL A 39 5.87 10.06 17.29
C VAL A 39 5.88 9.65 15.82
N PRO A 40 5.00 8.73 15.40
CA PRO A 40 4.82 8.43 13.99
C PRO A 40 4.41 9.68 13.19
N ALA A 41 4.90 9.81 11.96
CA ALA A 41 4.53 10.92 11.08
C ALA A 41 3.04 10.91 10.70
N ARG A 42 2.38 9.75 10.78
CA ARG A 42 0.95 9.57 10.56
C ARG A 42 0.35 8.69 11.65
N LEU A 43 -0.80 9.10 12.18
CA LEU A 43 -1.56 8.31 13.13
C LEU A 43 -2.73 7.63 12.43
N ARG A 44 -2.84 6.31 12.60
CA ARG A 44 -3.96 5.51 12.12
C ARG A 44 -5.01 5.42 13.22
N LEU A 45 -6.28 5.53 12.84
CA LEU A 45 -7.39 5.40 13.77
C LEU A 45 -7.65 3.92 14.07
N GLY A 46 -8.01 3.60 15.32
CA GLY A 46 -8.30 2.23 15.75
C GLY A 46 -7.09 1.30 15.77
N THR A 47 -5.87 1.85 15.66
CA THR A 47 -4.62 1.11 15.74
C THR A 47 -3.83 1.59 16.94
N LYS A 48 -3.28 0.64 17.70
CA LYS A 48 -2.34 0.92 18.80
C LYS A 48 -1.01 1.38 18.22
N LEU A 49 -0.56 2.56 18.61
CA LEU A 49 0.69 3.16 18.14
C LEU A 49 1.55 3.53 19.33
N ASN A 50 2.84 3.26 19.24
CA ASN A 50 3.79 3.60 20.29
C ASN A 50 4.42 4.97 20.02
N ILE A 51 4.54 5.77 21.07
CA ILE A 51 5.29 7.01 21.11
C ILE A 51 6.41 6.86 22.13
N LEU A 52 7.57 7.44 21.88
CA LEU A 52 8.69 7.45 22.82
C LEU A 52 8.72 8.79 23.56
N LEU A 53 8.88 8.72 24.87
CA LEU A 53 9.02 9.87 25.76
C LEU A 53 10.33 9.72 26.52
N GLU A 54 11.21 10.71 26.42
CA GLU A 54 12.50 10.70 27.12
C GLU A 54 12.77 12.03 27.81
N ALA A 55 13.47 11.96 28.93
CA ALA A 55 13.96 13.13 29.64
C ALA A 55 15.40 12.89 30.12
N HIS A 56 16.34 13.63 29.58
CA HIS A 56 17.75 13.52 29.93
C HIS A 56 18.14 14.53 31.01
N SER A 57 19.14 14.15 31.82
CA SER A 57 19.70 15.00 32.87
C SER A 57 18.71 15.32 34.01
N LEU A 58 17.74 14.44 34.26
CA LEU A 58 16.86 14.49 35.42
C LEU A 58 17.36 13.57 36.53
N SER A 59 17.14 13.99 37.78
CA SER A 59 17.43 13.22 38.98
C SER A 59 16.18 12.82 39.77
N LYS A 60 15.04 13.46 39.51
CA LYS A 60 13.76 13.19 40.17
C LYS A 60 12.76 12.54 39.22
N PRO A 61 11.93 11.60 39.67
CA PRO A 61 10.87 11.03 38.85
C PRO A 61 9.93 12.11 38.35
N ILE A 62 9.50 12.00 37.08
CA ILE A 62 8.51 12.90 36.50
C ILE A 62 7.36 12.12 35.88
N THR A 63 6.16 12.69 35.96
CA THR A 63 5.00 12.18 35.22
C THR A 63 4.83 13.01 33.96
N VAL A 64 4.85 12.33 32.81
CA VAL A 64 4.59 12.93 31.50
C VAL A 64 3.13 12.69 31.14
N LYS A 65 2.34 13.75 31.01
CA LYS A 65 0.96 13.66 30.52
C LYS A 65 0.94 13.81 29.01
N VAL A 66 0.29 12.87 28.32
CA VAL A 66 0.12 12.89 26.87
C VAL A 66 -1.34 13.07 26.55
N ILE A 67 -1.67 14.07 25.73
CA ILE A 67 -3.05 14.39 25.36
C ILE A 67 -3.10 14.60 23.86
N VAL A 68 -4.03 13.94 23.20
CA VAL A 68 -4.28 14.13 21.76
C VAL A 68 -5.58 14.89 21.59
N TYR A 69 -5.52 16.00 20.86
CA TYR A 69 -6.67 16.86 20.55
C TYR A 69 -7.02 16.80 19.07
N THR A 70 -8.26 17.15 18.72
CA THR A 70 -8.61 17.56 17.36
C THR A 70 -7.77 18.75 16.90
N TYR A 71 -7.63 18.96 15.59
CA TYR A 71 -7.00 20.16 15.03
C TYR A 71 -8.02 21.06 14.31
N PRO A 72 -8.25 22.32 14.71
CA PRO A 72 -7.66 23.01 15.86
C PRO A 72 -8.11 22.43 17.21
N ARG A 73 -7.31 22.71 18.25
CA ARG A 73 -7.36 22.13 19.61
C ARG A 73 -8.68 22.42 20.34
N LYS A 74 -9.73 21.67 20.00
CA LYS A 74 -11.10 21.88 20.51
C LYS A 74 -11.56 20.75 21.43
N TYR A 75 -11.36 19.49 21.02
CA TYR A 75 -11.82 18.33 21.76
C TYR A 75 -10.66 17.37 22.05
N VAL A 76 -10.68 16.74 23.22
CA VAL A 76 -9.73 15.68 23.59
C VAL A 76 -10.20 14.37 22.95
N LEU A 77 -9.30 13.72 22.22
CA LEU A 77 -9.54 12.43 21.57
C LEU A 77 -9.06 11.26 22.42
N THR A 78 -7.91 11.41 23.05
CA THR A 78 -7.36 10.43 24.00
C THR A 78 -6.38 11.13 24.92
N GLN A 79 -6.24 10.61 26.14
CA GLN A 79 -5.33 11.12 27.15
C GLN A 79 -4.75 9.95 27.93
N ASP A 80 -3.45 10.03 28.22
CA ASP A 80 -2.77 9.06 29.05
C ASP A 80 -1.54 9.69 29.73
N SER A 81 -0.81 8.91 30.53
CA SER A 81 0.42 9.34 31.17
C SER A 81 1.46 8.22 31.24
N ALA A 82 2.72 8.61 31.40
CA ALA A 82 3.85 7.74 31.65
C ALA A 82 4.74 8.33 32.75
N ILE A 83 5.35 7.49 33.57
CA ILE A 83 6.31 7.91 34.61
C ILE A 83 7.72 7.66 34.08
N LEU A 84 8.58 8.68 34.13
CA LEU A 84 10.00 8.60 33.81
C LEU A 84 10.81 8.67 35.11
N ASN A 85 11.61 7.66 35.39
CA ASN A 85 12.38 7.52 36.62
C ASN A 85 13.73 6.83 36.35
N SER A 86 14.53 6.61 37.40
CA SER A 86 15.83 5.93 37.26
C SER A 86 15.71 4.47 36.82
N GLU A 87 14.60 3.79 37.12
CA GLU A 87 14.38 2.37 36.79
C GLU A 87 14.24 2.18 35.27
N ASN A 88 13.60 3.13 34.58
CA ASN A 88 13.45 3.11 33.13
C ASN A 88 14.44 4.02 32.40
N SER A 89 15.53 4.43 33.06
CA SER A 89 16.51 5.37 32.50
C SER A 89 15.87 6.65 31.94
N TYR A 90 14.76 7.10 32.53
CA TYR A 90 13.95 8.23 32.09
C TYR A 90 13.48 8.13 30.62
N SER A 91 13.26 6.91 30.13
CA SER A 91 12.76 6.62 28.77
C SER A 91 11.59 5.65 28.86
N ALA A 92 10.47 5.99 28.21
CA ALA A 92 9.27 5.14 28.19
C ALA A 92 8.61 5.13 26.81
N LEU A 93 8.27 3.92 26.35
CA LEU A 93 7.34 3.72 25.25
C LEU A 93 5.91 3.75 25.78
N LYS A 94 5.10 4.64 25.23
CA LYS A 94 3.69 4.77 25.57
C LYS A 94 2.83 4.39 24.37
N THR A 95 1.90 3.45 24.57
CA THR A 95 0.91 3.11 23.56
C THR A 95 -0.26 4.09 23.61
N ILE A 96 -0.62 4.64 22.46
CA ILE A 96 -1.80 5.49 22.26
C ILE A 96 -2.71 4.84 21.22
N GLU A 97 -4.02 5.01 21.39
CA GLU A 97 -5.03 4.57 20.44
C GLU A 97 -6.11 5.65 20.34
N ILE A 98 -6.46 6.01 19.11
CA ILE A 98 -7.53 6.97 18.84
C ILE A 98 -8.73 6.19 18.35
N ASN A 99 -9.83 6.22 19.10
CA ASN A 99 -11.07 5.57 18.70
C ASN A 99 -11.62 6.24 17.42
N PRO A 100 -11.82 5.49 16.32
CA PRO A 100 -12.36 6.03 15.06
C PRO A 100 -13.71 6.74 15.23
N ASN A 101 -14.55 6.28 16.16
CA ASN A 101 -15.87 6.82 16.43
C ASN A 101 -15.85 8.17 17.16
N LEU A 102 -14.70 8.64 17.67
CA LEU A 102 -14.63 9.98 18.29
C LEU A 102 -14.51 11.10 17.26
N LEU A 103 -14.20 10.75 16.01
CA LEU A 103 -14.12 11.67 14.88
C LEU A 103 -15.37 11.56 14.00
N LEU A 104 -16.52 11.23 14.60
CA LEU A 104 -17.80 10.96 13.95
C LEU A 104 -18.04 11.89 12.76
N LEU A 105 -18.40 11.22 11.67
CA LEU A 105 -18.25 11.53 10.24
C LEU A 105 -19.04 12.76 9.73
N GLU A 106 -19.09 13.86 10.45
CA GLU A 106 -19.50 15.12 9.85
C GLU A 106 -18.31 15.68 9.05
N THR A 107 -18.22 15.22 7.79
CA THR A 107 -17.44 15.81 6.69
C THR A 107 -15.91 15.62 6.64
N LYS A 108 -15.29 14.73 7.43
CA LYS A 108 -13.82 14.53 7.35
C LYS A 108 -13.04 15.84 7.57
N LYS A 109 -13.57 16.71 8.44
CA LYS A 109 -13.03 18.05 8.73
C LYS A 109 -11.61 18.03 9.29
N TYR A 110 -11.24 16.95 9.98
CA TYR A 110 -9.95 16.82 10.66
C TYR A 110 -8.99 15.92 9.88
N LYS A 111 -8.04 16.55 9.16
CA LYS A 111 -6.90 15.84 8.56
C LYS A 111 -5.71 15.69 9.50
N PHE A 112 -5.76 16.38 10.63
CA PHE A 112 -4.67 16.48 11.58
C PHE A 112 -5.21 16.38 13.01
N VAL A 113 -4.32 15.99 13.91
CA VAL A 113 -4.50 16.06 15.36
C VAL A 113 -3.32 16.79 15.97
N THR A 114 -3.55 17.38 17.13
CA THR A 114 -2.50 17.99 17.94
C THR A 114 -2.16 17.04 19.07
N LEU A 115 -0.95 16.47 19.05
CA LEU A 115 -0.39 15.75 20.18
C LEU A 115 0.31 16.73 21.10
N PHE A 116 0.02 16.63 22.39
CA PHE A 116 0.60 17.46 23.43
C PHE A 116 1.21 16.59 24.52
N ALA A 117 2.43 16.92 24.94
CA ALA A 117 3.13 16.23 26.02
C ALA A 117 3.58 17.24 27.08
N GLU A 118 3.12 17.07 28.31
CA GLU A 118 3.52 17.87 29.47
C GLU A 118 4.49 17.06 30.34
N PHE A 119 5.76 17.43 30.33
CA PHE A 119 6.81 16.85 31.17
C PHE A 119 6.79 17.51 32.55
N GLY A 120 5.82 17.13 33.38
CA GLY A 120 5.57 17.79 34.66
C GLY A 120 5.37 19.30 34.50
N SER A 121 6.03 20.09 35.34
CA SER A 121 6.10 21.55 35.22
C SER A 121 7.28 22.06 34.39
N PHE A 122 8.14 21.16 33.89
CA PHE A 122 9.41 21.55 33.27
C PHE A 122 9.26 21.97 31.81
N HIS A 123 8.43 21.26 31.04
CA HIS A 123 8.32 21.50 29.61
C HIS A 123 6.96 21.05 29.05
N LYS A 124 6.53 21.72 27.98
CA LYS A 124 5.34 21.36 27.21
C LYS A 124 5.73 21.30 25.74
N ALA A 125 5.56 20.14 25.12
CA ALA A 125 5.82 19.91 23.71
C ALA A 125 4.49 19.76 22.95
N GLU A 126 4.42 20.33 21.76
CA GLU A 126 3.26 20.23 20.87
C GLU A 126 3.70 19.76 19.48
N LYS A 127 2.93 18.83 18.90
CA LYS A 127 3.14 18.37 17.55
C LYS A 127 1.83 18.17 16.80
N ILE A 128 1.73 18.77 15.61
CA ILE A 128 0.65 18.50 14.67
C ILE A 128 1.01 17.26 13.85
N ILE A 129 0.10 16.29 13.81
CA ILE A 129 0.31 14.99 13.15
C ILE A 129 -0.84 14.71 12.19
N MET A 130 -0.53 14.20 11.00
CA MET A 130 -1.53 13.84 10.00
C MET A 130 -2.26 12.55 10.39
N LEU A 131 -3.58 12.52 10.22
CA LEU A 131 -4.38 11.31 10.37
C LEU A 131 -4.38 10.50 9.07
N SER A 132 -4.36 9.17 9.22
CA SER A 132 -4.70 8.23 8.16
C SER A 132 -5.97 7.49 8.56
N PHE A 133 -6.95 7.53 7.65
CA PHE A 133 -8.25 6.88 7.80
C PHE A 133 -8.24 5.46 7.20
N ARG A 134 -7.05 4.92 6.93
CA ARG A 134 -6.91 3.59 6.35
C ARG A 134 -7.27 2.53 7.40
N SER A 135 -8.34 1.80 7.14
CA SER A 135 -8.86 0.74 8.03
C SER A 135 -8.12 -0.58 7.88
N GLY A 136 -7.40 -0.77 6.77
CA GLY A 136 -6.69 -2.00 6.46
C GLY A 136 -6.34 -2.13 4.98
N TYR A 137 -6.22 -3.36 4.52
CA TYR A 137 -5.99 -3.71 3.11
C TYR A 137 -6.98 -4.76 2.64
N ILE A 138 -7.39 -4.64 1.38
CA ILE A 138 -8.20 -5.66 0.69
C ILE A 138 -7.44 -6.09 -0.56
N PHE A 139 -7.12 -7.39 -0.65
CA PHE A 139 -6.56 -8.01 -1.83
C PHE A 139 -7.63 -8.82 -2.53
N ILE A 140 -7.91 -8.50 -3.79
CA ILE A 140 -8.97 -9.18 -4.55
C ILE A 140 -8.31 -10.08 -5.59
N GLN A 141 -8.71 -11.34 -5.62
CA GLN A 141 -8.28 -12.33 -6.58
C GLN A 141 -9.47 -12.82 -7.39
N THR A 142 -9.33 -12.84 -8.72
CA THR A 142 -10.24 -13.55 -9.63
C THR A 142 -9.64 -14.89 -10.02
N ASP A 143 -10.48 -15.88 -10.38
CA ASP A 143 -10.01 -17.20 -10.83
C ASP A 143 -9.34 -17.14 -12.22
N LYS A 144 -9.77 -16.20 -13.07
CA LYS A 144 -9.21 -15.96 -14.41
C LYS A 144 -8.96 -14.46 -14.64
N PRO A 145 -8.00 -14.10 -15.51
CA PRO A 145 -7.81 -12.71 -15.93
C PRO A 145 -8.75 -12.31 -17.08
N VAL A 146 -9.30 -13.27 -17.83
CA VAL A 146 -10.16 -13.07 -19.00
C VAL A 146 -11.36 -14.02 -18.93
N TYR A 147 -12.55 -13.50 -19.24
CA TYR A 147 -13.81 -14.24 -19.24
C TYR A 147 -14.55 -14.05 -20.57
N ASN A 148 -15.28 -15.08 -20.98
CA ASN A 148 -16.24 -14.98 -22.07
C ASN A 148 -17.57 -14.38 -21.58
N PRO A 149 -18.35 -13.72 -22.45
CA PRO A 149 -19.77 -13.49 -22.19
C PRO A 149 -20.48 -14.81 -21.80
N GLY A 150 -21.25 -14.80 -20.71
CA GLY A 150 -21.88 -16.01 -20.14
C GLY A 150 -21.05 -16.76 -19.10
N ASP A 151 -19.74 -16.48 -18.96
CA ASP A 151 -18.91 -17.12 -17.93
C ASP A 151 -19.34 -16.66 -16.52
N THR A 152 -19.08 -17.52 -15.53
CA THR A 152 -19.13 -17.12 -14.12
C THR A 152 -17.77 -16.65 -13.65
N VAL A 153 -17.73 -15.43 -13.12
CA VAL A 153 -16.56 -14.81 -12.49
C VAL A 153 -16.54 -15.25 -11.03
N HIS A 154 -15.53 -16.04 -10.64
CA HIS A 154 -15.28 -16.36 -9.24
C HIS A 154 -14.24 -15.42 -8.68
N TYR A 155 -14.54 -14.80 -7.55
CA TYR A 155 -13.63 -13.83 -6.94
C TYR A 155 -13.66 -13.94 -5.43
N ARG A 156 -12.52 -13.64 -4.81
CA ARG A 156 -12.37 -13.61 -3.37
C ARG A 156 -11.60 -12.38 -2.94
N ALA A 157 -12.01 -11.83 -1.81
CA ALA A 157 -11.33 -10.77 -1.11
C ALA A 157 -10.62 -11.34 0.12
N PHE A 158 -9.34 -11.00 0.27
CA PHE A 158 -8.56 -11.19 1.49
C PHE A 158 -8.46 -9.85 2.19
N VAL A 159 -8.95 -9.79 3.42
CA VAL A 159 -9.09 -8.57 4.21
C VAL A 159 -8.15 -8.64 5.40
N SER A 160 -7.31 -7.62 5.55
CA SER A 160 -6.36 -7.53 6.65
C SER A 160 -6.42 -6.17 7.33
N ASN A 161 -6.05 -6.14 8.61
CA ASN A 161 -5.81 -4.89 9.32
C ASN A 161 -4.54 -4.20 8.77
N PRO A 162 -4.17 -2.99 9.25
CA PRO A 162 -2.96 -2.30 8.81
C PRO A 162 -1.65 -3.07 9.07
N GLU A 163 -1.66 -4.03 10.00
CA GLU A 163 -0.55 -4.94 10.34
C GLU A 163 -0.53 -6.22 9.48
N PHE A 164 -1.37 -6.29 8.44
CA PHE A 164 -1.51 -7.45 7.53
C PHE A 164 -2.00 -8.73 8.21
N GLN A 165 -2.69 -8.61 9.35
CA GLN A 165 -3.33 -9.72 10.03
C GLN A 165 -4.79 -9.85 9.58
N ALA A 166 -5.22 -11.08 9.30
CA ALA A 166 -6.60 -11.37 8.99
C ALA A 166 -7.50 -11.06 10.20
N PHE A 167 -8.68 -10.50 9.95
CA PHE A 167 -9.63 -10.16 11.00
C PHE A 167 -11.06 -10.18 10.50
N ASN A 168 -12.01 -10.34 11.43
CA ASN A 168 -13.43 -10.25 11.11
C ASN A 168 -13.80 -8.81 10.78
N SER A 169 -14.32 -8.59 9.59
CA SER A 169 -14.68 -7.25 9.11
C SER A 169 -15.85 -7.32 8.16
N THR A 170 -16.44 -6.15 7.92
CA THR A 170 -17.51 -5.96 6.96
C THR A 170 -16.99 -5.10 5.82
N ILE A 171 -17.16 -5.55 4.58
CA ILE A 171 -16.73 -4.84 3.37
C ILE A 171 -17.88 -4.79 2.35
N SER A 172 -17.83 -3.86 1.41
CA SER A 172 -18.63 -3.96 0.18
C SER A 172 -17.85 -4.71 -0.90
N LEU A 173 -18.56 -5.41 -1.78
CA LEU A 173 -18.05 -5.96 -3.03
C LEU A 173 -18.97 -5.57 -4.18
N GLU A 174 -18.40 -5.01 -5.23
CA GLU A 174 -19.12 -4.46 -6.38
C GLU A 174 -18.41 -4.91 -7.67
N ILE A 175 -19.18 -5.35 -8.67
CA ILE A 175 -18.70 -5.58 -10.03
C ILE A 175 -19.12 -4.39 -10.88
N GLN A 176 -18.14 -3.76 -11.52
CA GLN A 176 -18.33 -2.64 -12.43
C GLN A 176 -18.03 -3.03 -13.87
N ASN A 177 -18.89 -2.57 -14.78
CA ASN A 177 -18.67 -2.70 -16.22
C ASN A 177 -17.61 -1.69 -16.73
N PRO A 178 -17.26 -1.71 -18.03
CA PRO A 178 -16.27 -0.79 -18.59
C PRO A 178 -16.63 0.70 -18.48
N ASP A 179 -17.91 1.02 -18.30
CA ASP A 179 -18.41 2.39 -18.14
C ASP A 179 -18.38 2.86 -16.66
N GLY A 180 -17.91 2.01 -15.75
CA GLY A 180 -17.88 2.29 -14.31
C GLY A 180 -19.22 2.12 -13.61
N ILE A 181 -20.21 1.53 -14.28
CA ILE A 181 -21.53 1.25 -13.71
C ILE A 181 -21.47 -0.03 -12.89
N VAL A 182 -21.96 0.02 -11.65
CA VAL A 182 -22.09 -1.15 -10.78
C VAL A 182 -23.23 -2.03 -11.31
N ILE A 183 -22.92 -3.24 -11.75
CA ILE A 183 -23.89 -4.21 -12.30
C ILE A 183 -24.35 -5.20 -11.24
N HIS A 184 -23.47 -5.53 -10.31
CA HIS A 184 -23.76 -6.44 -9.21
C HIS A 184 -22.98 -6.01 -7.99
N GLY A 185 -23.51 -6.22 -6.79
CA GLY A 185 -22.76 -5.96 -5.59
C GLY A 185 -23.52 -6.32 -4.33
N ARG A 186 -22.75 -6.48 -3.26
CA ARG A 186 -23.23 -6.74 -1.92
C ARG A 186 -22.66 -5.68 -0.99
N ALA A 187 -23.55 -4.91 -0.38
CA ALA A 187 -23.19 -4.04 0.72
C ALA A 187 -23.10 -4.88 2.01
N ASN A 188 -22.24 -4.45 2.93
CA ASN A 188 -22.11 -5.02 4.27
C ASN A 188 -21.86 -6.54 4.31
N ALA A 189 -21.03 -7.05 3.39
CA ALA A 189 -20.65 -8.45 3.36
C ALA A 189 -19.61 -8.76 4.45
N SER A 190 -19.87 -9.80 5.25
CA SER A 190 -18.97 -10.21 6.34
C SER A 190 -17.81 -11.06 5.80
N ALA A 191 -16.58 -10.58 5.96
CA ALA A 191 -15.36 -11.35 5.72
C ALA A 191 -14.93 -12.02 7.03
N SER A 192 -15.34 -13.28 7.22
CA SER A 192 -14.95 -14.07 8.39
C SER A 192 -13.50 -14.52 8.25
N ASN A 193 -12.72 -14.33 9.32
CA ASN A 193 -11.28 -14.59 9.35
C ASN A 193 -10.54 -13.95 8.15
N GLY A 194 -10.95 -12.73 7.75
CA GLY A 194 -10.33 -11.99 6.66
C GLY A 194 -10.54 -12.58 5.26
N ILE A 195 -11.52 -13.46 5.04
CA ILE A 195 -11.80 -14.02 3.71
C ILE A 195 -13.29 -13.85 3.38
N LEU A 196 -13.56 -13.41 2.14
CA LEU A 196 -14.90 -13.39 1.56
C LEU A 196 -14.82 -13.87 0.11
N SER A 197 -15.59 -14.90 -0.22
CA SER A 197 -15.65 -15.46 -1.58
C SER A 197 -17.04 -15.26 -2.15
N GLU A 198 -17.12 -14.83 -3.40
CA GLU A 198 -18.36 -14.55 -4.12
C GLU A 198 -18.22 -15.00 -5.59
N SER A 199 -19.35 -15.04 -6.30
CA SER A 199 -19.37 -15.35 -7.73
C SER A 199 -20.45 -14.56 -8.45
N TYR A 200 -20.22 -14.24 -9.72
CA TYR A 200 -21.19 -13.54 -10.54
C TYR A 200 -21.17 -14.06 -11.98
N THR A 201 -22.33 -14.47 -12.49
CA THR A 201 -22.48 -14.93 -13.87
C THR A 201 -22.71 -13.73 -14.79
N LEU A 202 -21.81 -13.54 -15.76
CA LEU A 202 -21.94 -12.53 -16.80
C LEU A 202 -23.14 -12.88 -17.69
N TYR A 203 -23.88 -11.87 -18.16
CA TYR A 203 -24.88 -12.12 -19.20
C TYR A 203 -24.21 -12.62 -20.50
N THR A 204 -24.98 -13.34 -21.32
CA THR A 204 -24.52 -13.81 -22.64
C THR A 204 -24.32 -12.67 -23.63
N VAL A 205 -25.02 -11.55 -23.42
CA VAL A 205 -24.86 -10.30 -24.17
C VAL A 205 -24.42 -9.21 -23.19
N VAL A 206 -23.11 -8.97 -23.13
CA VAL A 206 -22.48 -7.94 -22.27
C VAL A 206 -21.50 -7.09 -23.06
N LYS A 207 -21.23 -5.89 -22.56
CA LYS A 207 -20.20 -5.02 -23.11
C LYS A 207 -18.82 -5.62 -22.87
N GLU A 208 -18.11 -5.91 -23.96
CA GLU A 208 -16.72 -6.33 -23.92
C GLU A 208 -15.81 -5.19 -23.44
N GLY A 209 -14.72 -5.52 -22.75
CA GLY A 209 -13.74 -4.57 -22.26
C GLY A 209 -13.23 -4.90 -20.85
N ARG A 210 -12.67 -3.88 -20.19
CA ARG A 210 -12.10 -3.98 -18.84
C ARG A 210 -13.17 -3.81 -17.78
N TRP A 211 -13.50 -4.88 -17.10
CA TRP A 211 -14.39 -4.90 -15.94
C TRP A 211 -13.58 -4.82 -14.65
N LYS A 212 -14.23 -4.49 -13.54
CA LYS A 212 -13.59 -4.38 -12.23
C LYS A 212 -14.39 -5.08 -11.15
N VAL A 213 -13.69 -5.73 -10.24
CA VAL A 213 -14.23 -5.99 -8.89
C VAL A 213 -13.69 -4.90 -7.99
N VAL A 214 -14.56 -4.19 -7.29
CA VAL A 214 -14.25 -3.10 -6.37
C VAL A 214 -14.71 -3.51 -4.98
N SER A 215 -13.85 -3.35 -3.99
CA SER A 215 -14.15 -3.62 -2.59
C SER A 215 -13.79 -2.43 -1.71
N LYS A 216 -14.61 -2.16 -0.69
CA LYS A 216 -14.44 -1.00 0.20
C LYS A 216 -14.70 -1.39 1.65
N PHE A 217 -13.90 -0.88 2.59
CA PHE A 217 -14.30 -0.89 4.00
C PHE A 217 -15.41 0.14 4.28
N ASP A 218 -15.31 1.31 3.63
CA ASP A 218 -16.20 2.44 3.83
C ASP A 218 -16.14 3.40 2.61
N ASN A 219 -16.77 4.58 2.74
CA ASN A 219 -16.78 5.62 1.71
C ASN A 219 -15.50 6.49 1.70
N VAL A 220 -14.39 6.01 2.27
CA VAL A 220 -13.08 6.66 2.20
C VAL A 220 -12.30 6.11 1.00
N LYS A 221 -11.79 7.02 0.16
CA LYS A 221 -11.03 6.65 -1.04
C LYS A 221 -9.81 5.78 -0.73
N GLU A 222 -9.12 6.03 0.38
CA GLU A 222 -7.96 5.24 0.83
C GLU A 222 -8.29 3.78 1.18
N ASN A 223 -9.58 3.49 1.42
CA ASN A 223 -10.14 2.20 1.79
C ASN A 223 -10.85 1.50 0.62
N THR A 224 -10.70 2.00 -0.61
CA THR A 224 -11.22 1.38 -1.83
C THR A 224 -10.11 0.65 -2.57
N PHE A 225 -10.35 -0.62 -2.88
CA PHE A 225 -9.44 -1.51 -3.59
C PHE A 225 -10.14 -2.10 -4.80
N SER A 226 -9.39 -2.42 -5.86
CA SER A 226 -9.99 -3.00 -7.06
C SER A 226 -9.02 -3.91 -7.80
N VAL A 227 -9.56 -4.93 -8.44
CA VAL A 227 -8.87 -5.74 -9.45
C VAL A 227 -9.62 -5.64 -10.77
N VAL A 228 -8.89 -5.72 -11.87
CA VAL A 228 -9.42 -5.63 -13.24
C VAL A 228 -9.41 -7.03 -13.85
N PHE A 229 -10.46 -7.36 -14.60
CA PHE A 229 -10.51 -8.53 -15.47
C PHE A 229 -11.09 -8.13 -16.84
N ASP A 230 -10.70 -8.84 -17.89
CA ASP A 230 -11.22 -8.60 -19.23
C ASP A 230 -12.44 -9.48 -19.52
N VAL A 231 -13.44 -8.90 -20.17
CA VAL A 231 -14.54 -9.64 -20.79
C VAL A 231 -14.43 -9.47 -22.29
N LYS A 232 -14.18 -10.56 -23.01
CA LYS A 232 -14.11 -10.59 -24.47
C LYS A 232 -14.29 -12.01 -24.96
N LYS A 233 -14.79 -12.17 -26.18
CA LYS A 233 -14.85 -13.49 -26.82
C LYS A 233 -13.43 -14.03 -26.99
N TYR A 234 -13.15 -15.13 -26.33
CA TYR A 234 -11.86 -15.77 -26.24
C TYR A 234 -12.00 -17.29 -26.34
N VAL A 235 -11.14 -17.87 -27.17
CA VAL A 235 -10.92 -19.31 -27.23
C VAL A 235 -9.51 -19.56 -26.72
N LEU A 236 -9.36 -20.51 -25.80
CA LEU A 236 -8.06 -20.87 -25.24
C LEU A 236 -7.13 -21.37 -26.36
N PRO A 237 -6.00 -20.68 -26.63
CA PRO A 237 -5.02 -21.16 -27.58
C PRO A 237 -4.47 -22.52 -27.13
N PRO A 238 -4.28 -23.47 -28.05
CA PRO A 238 -3.76 -24.79 -27.70
C PRO A 238 -2.25 -24.80 -27.40
N PHE A 239 -1.55 -23.68 -27.64
CA PHE A 239 -0.12 -23.52 -27.45
C PHE A 239 0.25 -22.11 -27.00
N ASN A 240 1.42 -21.99 -26.37
CA ASN A 240 2.03 -20.72 -25.97
C ASN A 240 3.16 -20.37 -26.94
N VAL A 241 3.29 -19.07 -27.24
CA VAL A 241 4.41 -18.51 -28.00
C VAL A 241 5.22 -17.63 -27.06
N THR A 242 6.53 -17.88 -26.99
CA THR A 242 7.47 -17.10 -26.18
C THR A 242 8.47 -16.41 -27.11
N LEU A 243 8.64 -15.10 -26.92
CA LEU A 243 9.63 -14.29 -27.59
C LEU A 243 10.75 -13.97 -26.60
N THR A 244 11.95 -14.47 -26.85
CA THR A 244 13.09 -14.32 -25.95
C THR A 244 14.19 -13.54 -26.64
N PRO A 245 14.33 -12.22 -26.37
CA PRO A 245 15.42 -11.45 -26.92
C PRO A 245 16.75 -11.89 -26.31
N LYS A 246 17.81 -12.02 -27.11
CA LYS A 246 19.15 -12.39 -26.61
C LYS A 246 19.73 -11.30 -25.69
N LYS A 247 19.36 -10.05 -25.91
CA LYS A 247 19.70 -8.90 -25.06
C LYS A 247 18.42 -8.13 -24.73
N SER A 248 18.31 -7.63 -23.50
CA SER A 248 17.16 -6.84 -23.07
C SER A 248 17.16 -5.39 -23.60
N TYR A 249 18.20 -5.01 -24.32
CA TYR A 249 18.40 -3.69 -24.92
C TYR A 249 19.06 -3.85 -26.29
N LEU A 250 18.94 -2.81 -27.12
CA LEU A 250 19.67 -2.65 -28.37
C LEU A 250 20.59 -1.43 -28.20
N SER A 251 21.91 -1.64 -28.24
CA SER A 251 22.86 -0.53 -28.20
C SER A 251 22.90 0.20 -29.54
N LEU A 252 23.31 1.47 -29.53
CA LEU A 252 23.47 2.26 -30.77
C LEU A 252 24.55 1.70 -31.69
N ASP A 253 25.55 1.03 -31.13
CA ASP A 253 26.66 0.40 -31.87
C ASP A 253 26.31 -1.00 -32.38
N GLU A 254 25.11 -1.51 -32.07
CA GLU A 254 24.66 -2.83 -32.49
C GLU A 254 23.83 -2.76 -33.75
N GLU A 255 24.27 -3.49 -34.77
CA GLU A 255 23.58 -3.55 -36.04
C GLU A 255 22.41 -4.54 -36.05
N LYS A 256 22.15 -5.31 -34.98
CA LYS A 256 21.12 -6.35 -34.99
C LYS A 256 20.46 -6.61 -33.63
N LEU A 257 19.14 -6.79 -33.65
CA LEU A 257 18.35 -7.25 -32.51
C LEU A 257 18.01 -8.74 -32.69
N GLU A 258 18.51 -9.61 -31.82
CA GLU A 258 18.23 -11.04 -31.92
C GLU A 258 17.10 -11.48 -30.97
N VAL A 259 16.03 -12.08 -31.52
CA VAL A 259 14.87 -12.58 -30.76
C VAL A 259 14.58 -14.04 -31.11
N GLU A 260 14.74 -14.92 -30.15
CA GLU A 260 14.34 -16.31 -30.28
C GLU A 260 12.81 -16.42 -30.18
N VAL A 261 12.21 -17.18 -31.10
CA VAL A 261 10.77 -17.47 -31.11
C VAL A 261 10.59 -18.94 -30.82
N THR A 262 9.91 -19.27 -29.72
CA THR A 262 9.57 -20.65 -29.37
C THR A 262 8.06 -20.81 -29.24
N ALA A 263 7.53 -21.90 -29.80
CA ALA A 263 6.12 -22.23 -29.69
C ALA A 263 5.96 -23.66 -29.17
N ARG A 264 5.20 -23.85 -28.09
CA ARG A 264 4.98 -25.14 -27.43
C ARG A 264 3.52 -25.32 -27.06
N TYR A 265 2.97 -26.51 -27.29
CA TYR A 265 1.66 -26.88 -26.80
C TYR A 265 1.61 -26.81 -25.26
N LEU A 266 0.41 -26.68 -24.70
CA LEU A 266 0.24 -26.63 -23.24
C LEU A 266 0.76 -27.89 -22.52
N HIS A 267 0.90 -29.01 -23.24
CA HIS A 267 1.48 -30.27 -22.74
C HIS A 267 3.01 -30.40 -22.99
N GLY A 268 3.66 -29.36 -23.52
CA GLY A 268 5.12 -29.24 -23.61
C GLY A 268 5.75 -29.52 -24.99
N GLU A 269 5.04 -30.22 -25.88
CA GLU A 269 5.54 -30.58 -27.21
C GLU A 269 5.77 -29.35 -28.11
N PRO A 270 6.80 -29.36 -28.97
CA PRO A 270 7.08 -28.26 -29.89
C PRO A 270 6.00 -28.15 -30.97
N VAL A 271 5.66 -26.91 -31.33
CA VAL A 271 4.70 -26.63 -32.41
C VAL A 271 5.45 -26.59 -33.75
N LYS A 272 4.99 -27.39 -34.71
CA LYS A 272 5.39 -27.28 -36.12
C LYS A 272 4.44 -26.33 -36.83
N GLY A 273 4.94 -25.18 -37.25
CA GLY A 273 4.11 -24.14 -37.88
C GLY A 273 4.93 -23.04 -38.51
N VAL A 274 4.23 -21.99 -38.94
CA VAL A 274 4.80 -20.79 -39.54
C VAL A 274 4.51 -19.59 -38.64
N ALA A 275 5.52 -18.79 -38.33
CA ALA A 275 5.36 -17.54 -37.59
C ALA A 275 5.61 -16.33 -38.50
N PHE A 276 4.81 -15.29 -38.31
CA PHE A 276 4.98 -13.99 -38.96
C PHE A 276 5.39 -12.98 -37.91
N VAL A 277 6.61 -12.42 -38.04
CA VAL A 277 7.20 -11.51 -37.06
C VAL A 277 7.33 -10.11 -37.66
N LEU A 278 6.94 -9.11 -36.86
CA LEU A 278 7.02 -7.69 -37.21
C LEU A 278 7.76 -6.95 -36.10
N PHE A 279 8.69 -6.08 -36.47
CA PHE A 279 9.39 -5.19 -35.56
C PHE A 279 8.83 -3.77 -35.65
N GLY A 280 8.77 -3.09 -34.52
CA GLY A 280 8.29 -1.72 -34.43
C GLY A 280 8.98 -0.93 -33.32
N ILE A 281 9.01 0.38 -33.46
CA ILE A 281 9.41 1.34 -32.42
C ILE A 281 8.16 2.01 -31.85
N GLU A 282 8.20 2.32 -30.57
CA GLU A 282 7.19 3.15 -29.91
C GLU A 282 7.84 4.45 -29.45
N ILE A 283 7.42 5.58 -30.01
CA ILE A 283 7.91 6.92 -29.64
C ILE A 283 6.70 7.72 -29.16
N ASN A 284 6.72 8.18 -27.91
CA ASN A 284 5.64 8.98 -27.30
C ASN A 284 4.24 8.32 -27.42
N GLY A 285 4.17 6.99 -27.28
CA GLY A 285 2.93 6.21 -27.43
C GLY A 285 2.50 5.94 -28.88
N VAL A 286 3.22 6.49 -29.86
CA VAL A 286 2.98 6.22 -31.29
C VAL A 286 3.81 5.02 -31.71
N LYS A 287 3.12 3.96 -32.16
CA LYS A 287 3.74 2.72 -32.64
C LYS A 287 3.99 2.81 -34.14
N MET A 288 5.25 2.75 -34.56
CA MET A 288 5.67 2.73 -35.96
C MET A 288 6.33 1.40 -36.29
N ARG A 289 6.09 0.90 -37.51
CA ARG A 289 6.74 -0.32 -38.01
C ARG A 289 8.08 0.05 -38.63
N ILE A 290 9.12 -0.72 -38.34
CA ILE A 290 10.49 -0.44 -38.83
C ILE A 290 10.82 -1.31 -40.03
N THR A 291 10.44 -2.60 -39.98
CA THR A 291 10.86 -3.60 -40.97
C THR A 291 9.65 -4.30 -41.58
N SER A 292 9.82 -4.80 -42.82
CA SER A 292 8.87 -5.70 -43.47
C SER A 292 8.67 -6.99 -42.65
N MET A 293 7.48 -7.58 -42.79
CA MET A 293 7.12 -8.84 -42.14
C MET A 293 8.14 -9.95 -42.47
N LYS A 294 8.68 -10.61 -41.45
CA LYS A 294 9.56 -11.78 -41.61
C LYS A 294 8.77 -13.05 -41.35
N GLN A 295 8.91 -14.03 -42.23
CA GLN A 295 8.30 -15.36 -42.07
C GLN A 295 9.34 -16.33 -41.52
N LEU A 296 8.97 -17.09 -40.48
CA LEU A 296 9.77 -18.16 -39.90
C LEU A 296 9.04 -19.48 -40.14
N ASN A 297 9.75 -20.46 -40.70
CA ASN A 297 9.25 -21.82 -40.87
C ASN A 297 9.80 -22.70 -39.73
N ASP A 298 8.97 -23.57 -39.18
CA ASP A 298 9.30 -24.53 -38.12
C ASP A 298 9.78 -23.88 -36.80
N VAL A 299 8.83 -23.47 -35.94
CA VAL A 299 9.06 -22.72 -34.68
C VAL A 299 9.50 -23.64 -33.51
N SER A 300 10.02 -24.83 -33.80
CA SER A 300 10.34 -25.86 -32.79
C SER A 300 11.54 -25.50 -31.89
N SER A 301 12.53 -24.76 -32.40
CA SER A 301 13.56 -24.01 -31.65
C SER A 301 14.62 -23.52 -32.64
N PHE A 302 14.71 -22.21 -32.91
CA PHE A 302 15.79 -21.67 -33.74
C PHE A 302 16.26 -20.29 -33.23
N SER A 303 17.57 -20.19 -32.99
CA SER A 303 18.24 -18.90 -32.81
C SER A 303 18.50 -18.28 -34.18
N ASN A 304 17.78 -17.23 -34.53
CA ASN A 304 18.09 -16.45 -35.73
C ASN A 304 18.60 -15.06 -35.35
N SER A 305 19.62 -14.61 -36.08
CA SER A 305 20.14 -13.26 -36.03
C SER A 305 19.33 -12.37 -36.97
N PHE A 306 18.83 -11.21 -36.50
CA PHE A 306 18.01 -10.33 -37.33
C PHE A 306 18.76 -9.03 -37.61
N LEU A 307 19.05 -8.78 -38.89
CA LEU A 307 19.44 -7.46 -39.36
C LEU A 307 18.19 -6.57 -39.49
N PRO A 308 18.29 -5.25 -39.18
CA PRO A 308 17.22 -4.26 -39.24
C PRO A 308 16.63 -4.11 -40.65
#